data_AF-G5AC67-F1
#
_entry.id   AF-G5AC67-F1
#
_cell.length_a   1.000
_cell.length_b   1.000
_cell.length_c   1.000
_cell.angle_alpha   90.00
_cell.angle_beta   90.00
_cell.angle_gamma   90.00
#
_symmetry.space_group_name_H-M   'P 1'
#
loop_
_entity.id
_entity.type
_entity.pdbx_description
1 polymer ?
#
loop_
_entity_poly.entity_id
_entity_poly.type
_entity_poly.pdbx_seq_one_letter_code
_entity_poly.pdbx_strand_id
1 'polypeptide(L)'
;MSDITAIVDPSTLKTLHMLQQLKRERRRVSQQKYMKKKATADATLERYIPLLRDEVKRLEVQGDRLLRPKKTLWLAAVEYFRIFEHGLSGPDEPHAKDLGFLRAVVAPEVDLGACTGFEALMTNWRTST
;
A
#
# COMPACT_ATOMS: atom_id res chain seq x y z
N MET A 1 52.44 50.77 -19.71
CA MET A 1 51.67 49.53 -19.46
C MET A 1 52.61 48.38 -19.13
N SER A 2 53.43 48.58 -18.10
CA SER A 2 54.36 47.60 -17.56
C SER A 2 54.46 48.03 -16.11
N ASP A 3 53.95 47.22 -15.17
CA ASP A 3 54.15 47.31 -13.70
C ASP A 3 52.94 46.75 -12.93
N ILE A 4 52.47 45.55 -13.32
CA ILE A 4 51.64 44.71 -12.43
C ILE A 4 52.32 43.35 -12.19
N THR A 5 53.29 42.97 -13.01
CA THR A 5 53.96 41.66 -12.96
C THR A 5 55.03 41.52 -11.88
N ALA A 6 55.39 42.59 -11.16
CA ALA A 6 56.47 42.59 -10.17
C ALA A 6 56.05 42.25 -8.72
N ILE A 7 54.75 42.05 -8.43
CA ILE A 7 54.27 41.99 -7.03
C ILE A 7 54.04 40.56 -6.50
N VAL A 8 54.12 39.52 -7.34
CA VAL A 8 53.97 38.14 -6.84
C VAL A 8 55.32 37.47 -6.73
N ASP A 9 55.88 37.54 -5.51
CA ASP A 9 57.08 36.81 -5.11
C ASP A 9 57.02 35.33 -5.58
N PRO A 10 58.08 34.79 -6.22
CA PRO A 10 58.10 33.43 -6.75
C PRO A 10 57.75 32.34 -5.72
N SER A 11 58.06 32.56 -4.45
CA SER A 11 57.71 31.63 -3.37
C SER A 11 56.19 31.59 -3.11
N THR A 12 55.53 32.73 -3.26
CA THR A 12 54.08 32.89 -3.13
C THR A 12 53.33 32.16 -4.25
N LEU A 13 53.80 32.28 -5.50
CA LEU A 13 53.27 31.55 -6.67
C LEU A 13 53.39 30.03 -6.52
N LYS A 14 54.55 29.57 -6.04
CA LYS A 14 54.80 28.14 -5.78
C LYS A 14 53.87 27.60 -4.69
N THR A 15 53.65 28.38 -3.64
CA THR A 15 52.73 28.05 -2.54
C THR A 15 51.28 27.97 -3.04
N LEU A 16 50.84 28.90 -3.89
CA LEU A 16 49.52 28.88 -4.50
C LEU A 16 49.30 27.60 -5.32
N HIS A 17 50.26 27.24 -6.17
CA HIS A 17 50.21 26.01 -6.96
C HIS A 17 50.10 24.77 -6.08
N MET A 18 50.89 24.71 -5.00
CA MET A 18 50.84 23.60 -4.04
C MET A 18 49.46 23.48 -3.39
N LEU A 19 48.88 24.60 -2.93
CA LEU A 19 47.54 24.65 -2.34
C LEU A 19 46.45 24.24 -3.34
N GLN A 20 46.58 24.63 -4.61
CA GLN A 20 45.66 24.20 -5.67
C GLN A 20 45.73 22.70 -5.89
N GLN A 21 46.94 22.11 -5.91
CA GLN A 21 47.12 20.65 -6.03
C GLN A 21 46.52 19.91 -4.83
N LEU A 22 46.76 20.40 -3.61
CA LEU A 22 46.16 19.83 -2.39
C LEU A 22 44.63 19.90 -2.41
N LYS A 23 44.06 21.02 -2.88
CA LYS A 23 42.60 21.16 -3.04
C LYS A 23 42.05 20.18 -4.08
N ARG A 24 42.74 19.98 -5.20
CA ARG A 24 42.35 19.03 -6.24
C ARG A 24 42.38 17.60 -5.72
N GLU A 25 43.45 17.20 -5.04
CA GLU A 25 43.55 15.84 -4.50
C GLU A 25 42.49 15.60 -3.42
N ARG A 26 42.25 16.58 -2.56
CA ARG A 26 41.17 16.50 -1.55
C ARG A 26 39.80 16.34 -2.20
N ARG A 27 39.52 17.09 -3.27
CA ARG A 27 38.27 16.92 -4.05
C ARG A 27 38.18 15.52 -4.67
N ARG A 28 39.28 15.03 -5.26
CA ARG A 28 39.34 13.70 -5.89
C ARG A 28 39.01 12.60 -4.88
N VAL A 29 39.66 12.61 -3.72
CA VAL A 29 39.42 11.64 -2.64
C VAL A 29 37.99 11.72 -2.11
N SER A 30 37.48 12.93 -1.87
CA SER A 30 36.09 13.11 -1.42
C SER A 30 35.08 12.63 -2.46
N GLN A 31 35.33 12.88 -3.74
CA GLN A 31 34.47 12.45 -4.84
C GLN A 31 34.47 10.92 -4.98
N GLN A 32 35.64 10.28 -4.89
CA GLN A 32 35.74 8.81 -4.88
C GLN A 32 34.98 8.20 -3.70
N LYS A 33 35.11 8.77 -2.49
CA LYS A 33 34.34 8.31 -1.32
C LYS A 33 32.84 8.48 -1.53
N TYR A 34 32.42 9.61 -2.07
CA TYR A 34 31.01 9.87 -2.38
C TYR A 34 30.48 8.87 -3.41
N MET A 35 31.20 8.65 -4.51
CA MET A 35 30.81 7.70 -5.55
C MET A 35 30.72 6.27 -5.00
N LYS A 36 31.68 5.85 -4.18
CA LYS A 36 31.64 4.54 -3.51
C LYS A 36 30.42 4.41 -2.60
N LYS A 37 30.15 5.42 -1.78
CA LYS A 37 28.97 5.44 -0.89
C LYS A 37 27.67 5.37 -1.68
N LYS A 38 27.58 6.11 -2.79
CA LYS A 38 26.42 6.09 -3.68
C LYS A 38 26.24 4.69 -4.30
N ALA A 39 27.28 4.13 -4.90
CA ALA A 39 27.23 2.79 -5.50
C ALA A 39 26.82 1.71 -4.48
N THR A 40 27.31 1.78 -3.23
CA THR A 40 26.89 0.83 -2.19
C THR A 40 25.43 0.99 -1.80
N ALA A 41 24.91 2.22 -1.74
CA ALA A 41 23.52 2.48 -1.45
C ALA A 41 22.61 1.99 -2.60
N ASP A 42 23.00 2.29 -3.84
CA ASP A 42 22.28 1.85 -5.04
C ASP A 42 22.22 0.31 -5.10
N ALA A 43 23.36 -0.38 -4.93
CA ALA A 43 23.41 -1.85 -4.88
C ALA A 43 22.58 -2.44 -3.73
N THR A 44 22.52 -1.74 -2.58
CA THR A 44 21.67 -2.15 -1.46
C THR A 44 20.20 -2.05 -1.85
N LEU A 45 19.78 -0.93 -2.46
CA LEU A 45 18.40 -0.75 -2.91
C LEU A 45 18.02 -1.77 -3.99
N GLU A 46 18.88 -2.00 -4.98
CA GLU A 46 18.67 -3.01 -6.03
C GLU A 46 18.46 -4.41 -5.45
N ARG A 47 19.16 -4.75 -4.36
CA ARG A 47 18.98 -6.03 -3.66
C ARG A 47 17.68 -6.10 -2.87
N TYR A 48 17.34 -5.06 -2.11
CA TYR A 48 16.24 -5.13 -1.13
C TYR A 48 14.86 -4.81 -1.72
N ILE A 49 14.77 -3.98 -2.77
CA ILE A 49 13.49 -3.68 -3.43
C ILE A 49 12.75 -4.93 -3.91
N PRO A 50 13.36 -5.86 -4.68
CA PRO A 50 12.65 -7.05 -5.13
C PRO A 50 12.27 -7.96 -3.96
N LEU A 51 13.17 -8.16 -2.98
CA LEU A 51 12.89 -8.96 -1.80
C LEU A 51 11.69 -8.45 -1.00
N LEU A 52 11.61 -7.13 -0.79
CA LEU A 52 10.50 -6.52 -0.08
C LEU A 52 9.20 -6.62 -0.88
N ARG A 53 9.24 -6.47 -2.21
CA ARG A 53 8.06 -6.65 -3.07
C ARG A 53 7.53 -8.07 -3.02
N ASP A 54 8.43 -9.06 -3.09
CA ASP A 54 8.05 -10.47 -3.00
C ASP A 54 7.45 -10.80 -1.63
N GLU A 55 8.03 -10.24 -0.56
CA GLU A 55 7.53 -10.43 0.80
C GLU A 55 6.16 -9.77 1.00
N VAL A 56 5.95 -8.55 0.51
CA VAL A 56 4.63 -7.90 0.52
C VAL A 56 3.61 -8.77 -0.23
N LYS A 57 3.94 -9.24 -1.43
CA LYS A 57 3.05 -10.10 -2.20
C LYS A 57 2.73 -11.41 -1.47
N ARG A 58 3.73 -12.02 -0.81
CA ARG A 58 3.54 -13.21 0.01
C ARG A 58 2.58 -12.95 1.17
N LEU A 59 2.77 -11.83 1.87
CA LEU A 59 1.92 -11.42 2.98
C LEU A 59 0.51 -11.06 2.53
N GLU A 60 0.34 -10.42 1.38
CA GLU A 60 -0.98 -10.16 0.77
C GLU A 60 -1.70 -11.47 0.47
N VAL A 61 -1.04 -12.45 -0.16
CA VAL A 61 -1.64 -13.78 -0.42
C VAL A 61 -1.98 -14.50 0.89
N GLN A 62 -1.15 -14.38 1.91
CA GLN A 62 -1.43 -14.96 3.23
C GLN A 62 -2.60 -14.26 3.91
N GLY A 63 -2.63 -12.93 3.86
CA GLY A 63 -3.73 -12.09 4.33
C GLY A 63 -5.02 -12.46 3.64
N ASP A 64 -5.04 -12.51 2.31
CA ASP A 64 -6.19 -12.96 1.52
C ASP A 64 -6.63 -14.37 1.87
N ARG A 65 -5.73 -15.30 2.21
CA ARG A 65 -6.13 -16.65 2.65
C ARG A 65 -6.76 -16.66 4.03
N LEU A 66 -6.30 -15.80 4.93
CA LEU A 66 -6.82 -15.66 6.30
C LEU A 66 -8.12 -14.86 6.33
N LEU A 67 -8.22 -13.82 5.50
CA LEU A 67 -9.35 -12.92 5.33
C LEU A 67 -10.36 -13.43 4.31
N ARG A 68 -10.01 -14.41 3.46
CA ARG A 68 -10.99 -15.14 2.65
C ARG A 68 -12.03 -15.62 3.65
N PRO A 69 -13.28 -15.15 3.55
CA PRO A 69 -14.28 -15.54 4.51
C PRO A 69 -14.38 -17.06 4.40
N LYS A 70 -13.85 -17.77 5.40
CA LYS A 70 -14.38 -19.09 5.72
C LYS A 70 -15.88 -18.80 5.83
N LYS A 71 -16.70 -19.46 5.02
CA LYS A 71 -18.16 -19.38 5.13
C LYS A 71 -18.54 -19.94 6.51
N THR A 72 -18.26 -19.19 7.55
CA THR A 72 -18.56 -19.53 8.93
C THR A 72 -19.98 -19.06 9.18
N LEU A 73 -20.70 -19.85 9.97
CA LEU A 73 -22.02 -19.47 10.43
C LEU A 73 -22.01 -18.08 11.10
N TRP A 74 -20.91 -17.70 11.76
CA TRP A 74 -20.73 -16.38 12.36
C TRP A 74 -20.77 -15.24 11.33
N LEU A 75 -20.02 -15.33 10.24
CA LEU A 75 -20.03 -14.29 9.23
C LEU A 75 -21.38 -14.22 8.50
N ALA A 76 -21.99 -15.38 8.25
CA ALA A 76 -23.34 -15.44 7.69
C ALA A 76 -24.38 -14.79 8.62
N ALA A 77 -24.26 -15.00 9.93
CA ALA A 77 -25.12 -14.36 10.93
C ALA A 77 -24.89 -12.85 11.00
N VAL A 78 -23.64 -12.38 11.03
CA VAL A 78 -23.31 -10.95 11.04
C VAL A 78 -23.86 -10.23 9.80
N GLU A 79 -23.66 -10.79 8.61
CA GLU A 79 -24.21 -10.23 7.37
C GLU A 79 -25.74 -10.28 7.33
N TYR A 80 -26.36 -11.34 7.85
CA TYR A 80 -27.82 -11.41 8.02
C TYR A 80 -28.33 -10.30 8.93
N PHE A 81 -27.72 -10.09 10.11
CA PHE A 81 -28.12 -9.03 11.04
C PHE A 81 -27.91 -7.64 10.45
N ARG A 82 -26.82 -7.40 9.71
CA ARG A 82 -26.60 -6.13 9.00
C ARG A 82 -27.77 -5.82 8.05
N ILE A 83 -28.16 -6.79 7.23
CA ILE A 83 -29.25 -6.62 6.26
C ILE A 83 -30.60 -6.45 6.97
N PHE A 84 -30.83 -7.18 8.05
CA PHE A 84 -32.05 -7.07 8.85
C PHE A 84 -32.16 -5.69 9.54
N GLU A 85 -31.10 -5.22 10.20
CA GLU A 85 -31.10 -3.96 10.96
C GLU A 85 -31.26 -2.72 10.07
N HIS A 86 -30.65 -2.73 8.89
CA HIS A 86 -30.68 -1.58 7.99
C HIS A 86 -31.87 -1.62 7.02
N GLY A 87 -32.66 -2.70 7.10
CA GLY A 87 -33.71 -3.00 6.16
C GLY A 87 -33.20 -3.24 4.74
N LEU A 88 -34.12 -3.54 3.84
CA LEU A 88 -33.86 -3.66 2.41
C LEU A 88 -33.89 -2.29 1.69
N SER A 89 -33.86 -1.21 2.48
CA SER A 89 -34.21 0.15 2.08
C SER A 89 -32.96 1.01 1.93
N GLY A 90 -32.23 0.79 0.83
CA GLY A 90 -31.35 1.81 0.28
C GLY A 90 -32.14 2.74 -0.66
N PRO A 91 -31.62 3.94 -1.00
CA PRO A 91 -32.21 4.81 -2.03
C PRO A 91 -32.22 4.13 -3.42
N ASP A 92 -31.37 3.13 -3.61
CA ASP A 92 -31.42 2.17 -4.70
C ASP A 92 -32.02 0.86 -4.14
N GLU A 93 -32.87 0.18 -4.93
CA GLU A 93 -33.43 -1.16 -4.67
C GLU A 93 -32.54 -2.09 -3.83
N PRO A 94 -33.13 -3.09 -3.12
CA PRO A 94 -32.34 -4.07 -2.37
C PRO A 94 -31.17 -4.54 -3.22
N HIS A 95 -29.95 -4.19 -2.78
CA HIS A 95 -28.76 -4.39 -3.59
C HIS A 95 -28.77 -5.84 -4.04
N ALA A 96 -28.69 -6.12 -5.34
CA ALA A 96 -28.80 -7.48 -5.89
C ALA A 96 -27.85 -8.48 -5.18
N LYS A 97 -26.78 -7.96 -4.58
CA LYS A 97 -25.86 -8.68 -3.69
C LYS A 97 -26.48 -9.14 -2.38
N ASP A 98 -27.25 -8.30 -1.69
CA ASP A 98 -27.92 -8.64 -0.41
C ASP A 98 -29.03 -9.68 -0.65
N LEU A 99 -29.79 -9.55 -1.73
CA LEU A 99 -30.77 -10.57 -2.13
C LEU A 99 -30.11 -11.90 -2.46
N GLY A 100 -29.04 -11.89 -3.25
CA GLY A 100 -28.28 -13.08 -3.58
C GLY A 100 -27.68 -13.75 -2.35
N PHE A 101 -27.21 -12.97 -1.38
CA PHE A 101 -26.72 -13.46 -0.10
C PHE A 101 -27.84 -14.09 0.74
N LEU A 102 -28.95 -13.39 0.95
CA LEU A 102 -30.07 -13.91 1.74
C LEU A 102 -30.62 -15.20 1.14
N ARG A 103 -30.76 -15.28 -0.20
CA ARG A 103 -31.19 -16.50 -0.90
C ARG A 103 -30.25 -17.69 -0.69
N ALA A 104 -28.96 -17.42 -0.45
CA ALA A 104 -27.96 -18.46 -0.22
C ALA A 104 -27.91 -18.93 1.25
N VAL A 105 -28.39 -18.12 2.20
CA VAL A 105 -28.28 -18.39 3.64
C VAL A 105 -29.62 -18.78 4.27
N VAL A 106 -30.74 -18.24 3.77
CA VAL A 106 -32.09 -18.54 4.23
C VAL A 106 -32.58 -19.83 3.57
N ALA A 107 -33.22 -20.70 4.35
CA ALA A 107 -33.82 -21.91 3.84
C ALA A 107 -34.91 -21.58 2.80
N PRO A 108 -35.00 -22.30 1.66
CA PRO A 108 -36.01 -22.04 0.63
C PRO A 108 -37.45 -22.05 1.16
N GLU A 109 -37.72 -22.92 2.14
CA GLU A 109 -39.03 -23.12 2.80
C GLU A 109 -39.06 -22.54 4.22
N VAL A 110 -38.45 -21.37 4.43
CA VAL A 110 -38.46 -20.71 5.75
C VAL A 110 -39.90 -20.48 6.23
N ASP A 111 -40.23 -20.99 7.41
CA ASP A 111 -41.55 -20.82 8.01
C ASP A 111 -41.63 -19.51 8.78
N LEU A 112 -42.62 -18.68 8.45
CA LEU A 112 -42.91 -17.39 9.08
C LEU A 112 -44.21 -17.45 9.89
N GLY A 113 -44.75 -18.66 10.11
CA GLY A 113 -45.99 -18.94 10.82
C GLY A 113 -47.23 -18.76 9.95
N ALA A 114 -47.43 -17.56 9.41
CA ALA A 114 -48.58 -17.24 8.54
C ALA A 114 -48.30 -17.49 7.04
N CYS A 115 -47.02 -17.57 6.66
CA CYS A 115 -46.57 -17.77 5.30
C CYS A 115 -45.24 -18.53 5.29
N THR A 116 -44.93 -19.20 4.19
CA THR A 116 -43.72 -20.01 4.03
C THR A 116 -42.97 -19.57 2.79
N GLY A 117 -41.64 -19.56 2.89
CA GLY A 117 -40.73 -19.39 1.77
C GLY A 117 -40.03 -18.04 1.70
N PHE A 118 -38.93 -18.03 0.96
CA PHE A 118 -38.04 -16.87 0.83
C PHE A 118 -38.77 -15.61 0.34
N GLU A 119 -39.62 -15.73 -0.68
CA GLU A 119 -40.34 -14.57 -1.24
C GLU A 119 -41.34 -13.96 -0.25
N ALA A 120 -41.95 -14.80 0.59
CA ALA A 120 -42.84 -14.34 1.66
C ALA A 120 -42.07 -13.56 2.73
N LEU A 121 -40.86 -14.00 3.07
CA LEU A 121 -39.95 -13.30 3.99
C LEU A 121 -39.60 -11.91 3.44
N MET A 122 -39.19 -11.84 2.17
CA MET A 122 -38.81 -10.57 1.53
C MET A 122 -39.98 -9.59 1.47
N THR A 123 -41.19 -10.10 1.23
CA THR A 123 -42.41 -9.28 1.19
C THR A 123 -42.73 -8.71 2.57
N ASN A 124 -42.65 -9.55 3.61
CA ASN A 124 -42.90 -9.14 5.00
C ASN A 124 -41.91 -8.05 5.47
N TRP A 125 -40.63 -8.17 5.13
CA TRP A 125 -39.61 -7.19 5.55
C TRP A 125 -39.72 -5.85 4.82
N ARG A 126 -40.15 -5.85 3.55
CA ARG A 126 -40.46 -4.61 2.82
C ARG A 126 -41.64 -3.84 3.43
N THR A 127 -42.60 -4.56 4.02
CA THR A 127 -43.78 -3.95 4.66
C THR A 127 -43.60 -3.62 6.14
N SER A 128 -42.51 -4.08 6.77
CA SER A 128 -42.23 -3.91 8.21
C SER A 128 -41.31 -2.71 8.53
N THR A 129 -40.91 -1.94 7.52
CA THR A 129 -40.12 -0.69 7.67
C THR A 129 -41.01 0.50 7.39
#